data_AF-A0A3M1MCK5-F1
#
_entry.id   AF-A0A3M1MCK5-F1
#
_cell.length_a   1.000
_cell.length_b   1.000
_cell.length_c   1.000
_cell.angle_alpha   90.00
_cell.angle_beta   90.00
_cell.angle_gamma   90.00
#
_symmetry.space_group_name_H-M   'P 1'
#
loop_
_entity.id
_entity.type
_entity.pdbx_description
1 polymer ?
#
loop_
_entity_poly.entity_id
_entity_poly.type
_entity_poly.pdbx_seq_one_letter_code
_entity_poly.pdbx_strand_id
1 'polypeptide(L)'
;MPSALEDRCRQLVAELGLGRAEDVVSVEALSGGVASDIARVRLRGREICVKFALPRLKVAEEWRAPVHRNAAEYAWLELASALFPGSGVKLYGRSERLHGFAMEYLAGRDVRLWKSELLAEAPDRGEAQAVGDMLGRIHAASARPGFDRRPFENRDDFRALRIEPYLTFTAGRHPALAAALTGVADMLYDSSQVLVHGDVSPKNILFRAGAPILLDAECATMGDASFDPAFCLNHLALK
;
A
#
# COMPACT_ATOMS: atom_id res chain seq x y z
N MET A 1 -14.08 -20.96 -19.53
CA MET A 1 -14.50 -19.55 -19.47
C MET A 1 -13.44 -18.79 -18.70
N PRO A 2 -13.11 -17.55 -19.08
CA PRO A 2 -12.22 -16.70 -18.29
C PRO A 2 -12.72 -16.54 -16.86
N SER A 3 -11.81 -16.37 -15.90
CA SER A 3 -12.21 -16.02 -14.53
C SER A 3 -12.69 -14.56 -14.46
N ALA A 4 -13.51 -14.22 -13.46
CA ALA A 4 -13.95 -12.84 -13.26
C ALA A 4 -12.77 -11.85 -13.12
N LEU A 5 -11.65 -12.30 -12.55
CA LEU A 5 -10.42 -11.50 -12.46
C LEU A 5 -9.77 -11.31 -13.83
N GLU A 6 -9.71 -12.34 -14.66
CA GLU A 6 -9.15 -12.26 -16.02
C GLU A 6 -9.92 -11.25 -16.89
N ASP A 7 -11.26 -11.29 -16.84
CA ASP A 7 -12.10 -10.35 -17.59
C ASP A 7 -11.86 -8.91 -17.12
N ARG A 8 -11.77 -8.67 -15.80
CA ARG A 8 -11.44 -7.34 -15.25
C ARG A 8 -10.06 -6.86 -15.68
N CYS A 9 -9.06 -7.75 -15.72
CA CYS A 9 -7.71 -7.42 -16.19
C CYS A 9 -7.73 -7.01 -17.68
N ARG A 10 -8.44 -7.76 -18.53
CA ARG A 10 -8.58 -7.44 -19.96
C ARG A 10 -9.25 -6.10 -20.19
N GLN A 11 -10.32 -5.80 -19.43
CA GLN A 11 -11.00 -4.51 -19.48
C GLN A 11 -10.09 -3.36 -19.04
N LEU A 12 -9.34 -3.53 -17.94
CA LEU A 12 -8.42 -2.51 -17.44
C LEU A 12 -7.29 -2.22 -18.44
N VAL A 13 -6.72 -3.25 -19.06
CA VAL A 13 -5.68 -3.09 -20.09
C VAL A 13 -6.18 -2.26 -21.26
N ALA A 14 -7.40 -2.55 -21.75
CA ALA A 14 -8.01 -1.80 -22.84
C ALA A 14 -8.35 -0.35 -22.44
N GLU A 15 -8.95 -0.15 -21.26
CA GLU A 15 -9.32 1.18 -20.77
C GLU A 15 -8.11 2.11 -20.58
N LEU A 16 -7.01 1.57 -20.07
CA LEU A 16 -5.78 2.34 -19.85
C LEU A 16 -4.91 2.48 -21.10
N GLY A 17 -5.35 1.98 -22.26
CA GLY A 17 -4.58 2.06 -23.51
C GLY A 17 -3.27 1.27 -23.48
N LEU A 18 -3.17 0.23 -22.64
CA LEU A 18 -1.96 -0.58 -22.47
C LEU A 18 -1.83 -1.70 -23.52
N GLY A 19 -2.88 -1.90 -24.31
CA GLY A 19 -3.02 -2.91 -25.35
C GLY A 19 -4.50 -3.14 -25.61
N ARG A 20 -4.82 -4.07 -26.52
CA ARG A 20 -6.19 -4.57 -26.65
C ARG A 20 -6.46 -5.68 -25.65
N ALA A 21 -7.73 -5.99 -25.39
CA ALA A 21 -8.11 -7.08 -24.50
C ALA A 21 -7.51 -8.43 -24.93
N GLU A 22 -7.34 -8.65 -26.23
CA GLU A 22 -6.78 -9.86 -26.84
C GLU A 22 -5.25 -9.94 -26.73
N ASP A 23 -4.58 -8.83 -26.42
CA ASP A 23 -3.13 -8.80 -26.20
C ASP A 23 -2.73 -9.35 -24.83
N VAL A 24 -3.70 -9.57 -23.93
CA VAL A 24 -3.49 -10.28 -22.66
C VAL A 24 -3.30 -11.77 -22.94
N VAL A 25 -2.07 -12.23 -22.71
CA VAL A 25 -1.63 -13.61 -22.90
C VAL A 25 -2.04 -14.48 -21.72
N SER A 26 -1.84 -14.00 -20.50
CA SER A 26 -2.19 -14.73 -19.28
C SER A 26 -2.42 -13.78 -18.11
N VAL A 27 -3.28 -14.20 -17.18
CA VAL A 27 -3.54 -13.53 -15.91
C VAL A 27 -3.27 -14.53 -14.79
N GLU A 28 -2.35 -14.20 -13.89
CA GLU A 28 -1.99 -15.00 -12.73
C GLU A 28 -2.35 -14.22 -11.47
N ALA A 29 -3.27 -14.75 -10.66
CA ALA A 29 -3.62 -14.14 -9.38
C ALA A 29 -2.43 -14.22 -8.42
N LEU A 30 -2.06 -13.08 -7.83
CA LEU A 30 -1.01 -13.01 -6.81
C LEU A 30 -1.65 -13.17 -5.43
N SER A 31 -0.99 -13.95 -4.57
CA SER A 31 -1.44 -14.21 -3.20
C SER A 31 -0.88 -13.17 -2.21
N GLY A 32 -1.41 -13.15 -0.98
CA GLY A 32 -0.87 -12.36 0.14
C GLY A 32 -1.65 -11.10 0.49
N GLY A 33 -2.53 -10.61 -0.38
CA GLY A 33 -3.43 -9.49 -0.11
C GLY A 33 -4.81 -9.94 0.37
N VAL A 34 -5.32 -9.36 1.47
CA VAL A 34 -6.68 -9.61 1.95
C VAL A 34 -7.70 -8.57 1.47
N ALA A 35 -7.24 -7.36 1.14
CA ALA A 35 -8.12 -6.23 0.81
C ALA A 35 -8.30 -5.99 -0.69
N SER A 36 -7.54 -6.68 -1.54
CA SER A 36 -7.51 -6.46 -2.98
C SER A 36 -7.38 -7.77 -3.76
N ASP A 37 -7.87 -7.77 -4.99
CA ASP A 37 -7.42 -8.72 -6.01
C ASP A 37 -6.19 -8.14 -6.70
N ILE A 38 -5.12 -8.91 -6.73
CA ILE A 38 -3.85 -8.53 -7.34
C ILE A 38 -3.53 -9.59 -8.40
N ALA A 39 -3.11 -9.17 -9.58
CA ALA A 39 -2.71 -10.10 -10.63
C ALA A 39 -1.46 -9.64 -11.37
N ARG A 40 -0.64 -10.61 -11.74
CA ARG A 40 0.37 -10.44 -12.79
C ARG A 40 -0.32 -10.68 -14.13
N VAL A 41 -0.25 -9.68 -14.99
CA VAL A 41 -0.81 -9.72 -16.34
C VAL A 41 0.34 -9.73 -17.33
N ARG A 42 0.42 -10.78 -18.15
CA ARG A 42 1.38 -10.87 -19.24
C ARG A 42 0.74 -10.35 -20.52
N LEU A 43 1.33 -9.29 -21.05
CA LEU A 43 1.03 -8.73 -22.38
C LEU A 43 2.10 -9.20 -23.38
N ARG A 44 1.83 -9.06 -24.68
CA ARG A 44 2.85 -9.29 -25.71
C ARG A 44 4.02 -8.31 -25.53
N GLY A 45 5.12 -8.80 -24.93
CA GLY A 45 6.37 -8.05 -24.76
C GLY A 45 6.56 -7.34 -23.41
N ARG A 46 5.61 -7.42 -22.47
CA ARG A 46 5.79 -6.89 -21.11
C ARG A 46 4.90 -7.57 -20.08
N GLU A 47 5.28 -7.45 -18.82
CA GLU A 47 4.48 -7.88 -17.68
C GLU A 47 4.13 -6.68 -16.80
N ILE A 48 2.89 -6.66 -16.31
CA ILE A 48 2.38 -5.61 -15.44
C ILE A 48 1.72 -6.23 -14.22
N CYS A 49 1.72 -5.52 -13.10
CA CYS A 49 0.91 -5.81 -11.94
C CYS A 49 -0.39 -4.99 -12.05
N VAL A 50 -1.52 -5.63 -11.83
CA VAL A 50 -2.80 -4.92 -11.70
C VAL A 50 -3.38 -5.18 -10.31
N LYS A 51 -4.01 -4.16 -9.75
CA LYS A 51 -4.62 -4.22 -8.43
C LYS A 51 -6.02 -3.64 -8.48
N PHE A 52 -6.97 -4.36 -7.87
CA PHE A 52 -8.35 -3.96 -7.72
C PHE A 52 -8.75 -4.01 -6.25
N ALA A 53 -9.25 -2.90 -5.70
CA ALA A 53 -9.77 -2.89 -4.33
C ALA A 53 -11.04 -3.74 -4.22
N LEU A 54 -11.18 -4.48 -3.12
CA LEU A 54 -12.37 -5.26 -2.80
C LEU A 54 -13.26 -4.53 -1.78
N PRO A 55 -14.60 -4.58 -1.93
CA PRO A 55 -15.52 -4.00 -0.95
C PRO A 55 -15.56 -4.79 0.37
N ARG A 56 -15.19 -6.08 0.34
CA ARG A 56 -15.09 -6.97 1.50
C ARG A 56 -13.68 -7.57 1.57
N LEU A 57 -13.07 -7.51 2.75
CA LEU A 57 -11.76 -8.10 3.01
C LEU A 57 -11.87 -9.63 3.14
N LYS A 58 -10.85 -10.35 2.68
CA LYS A 58 -10.70 -11.81 2.76
C LYS A 58 -10.12 -12.22 4.13
N VAL A 59 -10.81 -11.87 5.20
CA VAL A 59 -10.47 -12.19 6.60
C VAL A 59 -11.63 -12.93 7.28
N ALA A 60 -11.39 -13.50 8.47
CA ALA A 60 -12.39 -14.33 9.16
C ALA A 60 -13.59 -13.48 9.62
N GLU A 61 -13.31 -12.27 10.09
CA GLU A 61 -14.29 -11.26 10.47
C GLU A 61 -14.91 -10.58 9.24
N GLU A 62 -16.16 -10.11 9.35
CA GLU A 62 -16.76 -9.30 8.29
C GLU A 62 -16.21 -7.86 8.33
N TRP A 63 -15.08 -7.65 7.67
CA TRP A 63 -14.56 -6.31 7.42
C TRP A 63 -14.91 -5.81 6.02
N ARG A 64 -15.58 -4.66 5.98
CA ARG A 64 -15.88 -3.91 4.76
C ARG A 64 -15.03 -2.66 4.72
N ALA A 65 -14.58 -2.32 3.54
CA ALA A 65 -13.82 -1.10 3.33
C ALA A 65 -14.16 -0.53 1.95
N PRO A 66 -14.21 0.80 1.81
CA PRO A 66 -14.62 1.42 0.57
C PRO A 66 -13.58 1.22 -0.52
N VAL A 67 -14.03 0.95 -1.74
CA VAL A 67 -13.13 0.64 -2.88
C VAL A 67 -12.39 1.85 -3.43
N HIS A 68 -12.81 3.07 -3.08
CA HIS A 68 -12.15 4.29 -3.54
C HIS A 68 -10.74 4.46 -2.96
N ARG A 69 -10.38 3.72 -1.90
CA ARG A 69 -9.03 3.69 -1.32
C ARG A 69 -7.91 3.33 -2.30
N ASN A 70 -8.25 2.66 -3.41
CA ASN A 70 -7.33 2.43 -4.53
C ASN A 70 -6.79 3.74 -5.14
N ALA A 71 -7.55 4.83 -5.09
CA ALA A 71 -7.11 6.15 -5.54
C ALA A 71 -6.02 6.74 -4.64
N ALA A 72 -6.16 6.59 -3.32
CA ALA A 72 -5.16 7.03 -2.35
C ALA A 72 -3.83 6.28 -2.55
N GLU A 73 -3.89 4.96 -2.72
CA GLU A 73 -2.70 4.15 -3.01
C GLU A 73 -2.00 4.59 -4.29
N TYR A 74 -2.75 4.75 -5.38
CA TYR A 74 -2.18 5.16 -6.66
C TYR A 74 -1.52 6.54 -6.55
N ALA A 75 -2.19 7.52 -5.96
CA ALA A 75 -1.65 8.86 -5.75
C ALA A 75 -0.40 8.85 -4.84
N TRP A 76 -0.38 7.99 -3.82
CA TRP A 76 0.79 7.83 -2.95
C TRP A 76 1.99 7.26 -3.74
N LEU A 77 1.76 6.23 -4.56
CA LEU A 77 2.79 5.64 -5.42
C LEU A 77 3.31 6.64 -6.46
N GLU A 78 2.45 7.50 -7.02
CA GLU A 78 2.86 8.59 -7.93
C GLU A 78 3.80 9.56 -7.24
N LEU A 79 3.43 10.04 -6.04
CA LEU A 79 4.27 10.94 -5.25
C LEU A 79 5.61 10.29 -4.89
N ALA A 80 5.58 9.06 -4.38
CA ALA A 80 6.80 8.34 -4.02
C ALA A 80 7.71 8.16 -5.24
N SER A 81 7.16 7.82 -6.40
CA SER A 81 7.95 7.65 -7.63
C SER A 81 8.53 8.97 -8.14
N ALA A 82 7.83 10.09 -7.95
CA ALA A 82 8.33 11.42 -8.28
C ALA A 82 9.46 11.87 -7.34
N LEU A 83 9.38 11.55 -6.04
CA LEU A 83 10.40 11.89 -5.05
C LEU A 83 11.65 11.01 -5.14
N PHE A 84 11.51 9.77 -5.61
CA PHE A 84 12.58 8.78 -5.67
C PHE A 84 12.71 8.16 -7.06
N PRO A 85 13.11 8.92 -8.10
CA PRO A 85 13.15 8.41 -9.48
C PRO A 85 14.07 7.19 -9.68
N GLY A 86 15.05 6.97 -8.81
CA GLY A 86 15.93 5.78 -8.83
C GLY A 86 15.29 4.49 -8.30
N SER A 87 14.25 4.58 -7.47
CA SER A 87 13.53 3.43 -6.90
C SER A 87 12.02 3.46 -7.15
N GLY A 88 11.52 4.48 -7.83
CA GLY A 88 10.11 4.67 -8.16
C GLY A 88 9.54 3.51 -8.96
N VAL A 89 8.24 3.27 -8.77
CA VAL A 89 7.54 2.24 -9.52
C VAL A 89 6.92 2.87 -10.76
N LYS A 90 7.10 2.21 -11.91
CA LYS A 90 6.42 2.68 -13.12
C LYS A 90 4.90 2.47 -12.99
N LEU A 91 4.14 3.55 -12.98
CA LEU A 91 2.68 3.51 -12.99
C LEU A 91 2.16 3.66 -14.42
N TYR A 92 1.17 2.84 -14.77
CA TYR A 92 0.63 2.78 -16.13
C TYR A 92 -0.75 3.44 -16.28
N GLY A 93 -1.46 3.61 -15.17
CA GLY A 93 -2.75 4.31 -15.14
C GLY A 93 -3.67 3.74 -14.07
N ARG A 94 -4.71 4.51 -13.72
CA ARG A 94 -5.79 4.11 -12.82
C ARG A 94 -7.14 4.28 -13.52
N SER A 95 -8.02 3.31 -13.32
CA SER A 95 -9.42 3.36 -13.74
C SER A 95 -10.30 3.67 -12.52
N GLU A 96 -11.02 4.79 -12.58
CA GLU A 96 -12.06 5.11 -11.61
C GLU A 96 -13.23 4.14 -11.68
N ARG A 97 -13.64 3.80 -12.90
CA ARG A 97 -14.78 2.92 -13.19
C ARG A 97 -14.56 1.49 -12.69
N LEU A 98 -13.35 0.96 -12.82
CA LEU A 98 -13.01 -0.41 -12.43
C LEU A 98 -12.45 -0.51 -11.00
N HIS A 99 -12.23 0.62 -10.33
CA HIS A 99 -11.56 0.73 -9.02
C HIS A 99 -10.25 -0.05 -8.98
N GLY A 100 -9.41 0.15 -10.00
CA GLY A 100 -8.13 -0.52 -10.09
C GLY A 100 -7.10 0.25 -10.90
N PHE A 101 -5.84 -0.14 -10.75
CA PHE A 101 -4.73 0.47 -11.46
C PHE A 101 -3.77 -0.59 -11.99
N ALA A 102 -2.93 -0.17 -12.94
CA ALA A 102 -1.83 -0.95 -13.47
C ALA A 102 -0.49 -0.29 -13.10
N MET A 103 0.47 -1.10 -12.67
CA MET A 103 1.83 -0.71 -12.31
C MET A 103 2.85 -1.72 -12.81
N GLU A 104 4.13 -1.39 -12.68
CA GLU A 104 5.25 -2.30 -12.91
C GLU A 104 5.06 -3.61 -12.15
N TYR A 105 5.29 -4.73 -12.81
CA TYR A 105 5.47 -5.98 -12.10
C TYR A 105 6.89 -6.05 -11.56
N LEU A 106 7.05 -5.85 -10.25
CA LEU A 106 8.35 -5.84 -9.58
C LEU A 106 8.88 -7.27 -9.44
N ALA A 107 9.77 -7.65 -10.34
CA ALA A 107 10.43 -8.95 -10.36
C ALA A 107 11.90 -8.79 -10.81
N GLY A 108 12.74 -9.74 -10.43
CA GLY A 108 14.17 -9.70 -10.74
C GLY A 108 14.98 -10.36 -9.63
N ARG A 109 16.26 -10.64 -9.90
CA ARG A 109 17.17 -11.21 -8.88
C ARG A 109 17.55 -10.19 -7.82
N ASP A 110 17.43 -8.91 -8.13
CA ASP A 110 17.71 -7.76 -7.28
C ASP A 110 16.46 -7.23 -6.56
N VAL A 111 15.29 -7.84 -6.79
CA VAL A 111 14.03 -7.52 -6.12
C VAL A 111 13.79 -8.53 -4.98
N ARG A 112 13.76 -8.05 -3.74
CA ARG A 112 13.62 -8.89 -2.54
C ARG A 112 12.50 -8.39 -1.64
N LEU A 113 11.70 -9.31 -1.09
CA LEU A 113 10.69 -8.99 -0.08
C LEU A 113 11.32 -8.91 1.30
N TRP A 114 11.21 -7.77 1.97
CA TRP A 114 11.87 -7.54 3.26
C TRP A 114 11.42 -8.54 4.33
N LYS A 115 10.12 -8.84 4.39
CA LYS A 115 9.60 -9.88 5.29
C LYS A 115 10.27 -11.23 5.07
N SER A 116 10.52 -11.64 3.82
CA SER A 116 11.16 -12.94 3.55
C SER A 116 12.62 -12.95 4.00
N GLU A 117 13.34 -11.84 3.80
CA GLU A 117 14.73 -11.70 4.27
C GLU A 117 14.81 -11.72 5.80
N LEU A 118 13.91 -11.02 6.49
CA LEU A 118 13.83 -11.02 7.96
C LEU A 118 13.57 -12.43 8.52
N LEU A 119 12.60 -13.15 7.95
CA LEU A 119 12.28 -14.52 8.36
C LEU A 119 13.40 -15.53 8.03
N ALA A 120 14.26 -15.20 7.08
CA ALA A 120 15.44 -15.99 6.75
C ALA A 120 16.68 -15.60 7.58
N GLU A 121 16.52 -14.70 8.56
CA GLU A 121 17.62 -14.15 9.38
C GLU A 121 18.75 -13.56 8.53
N ALA A 122 18.39 -12.97 7.37
CA ALA A 122 19.37 -12.33 6.51
C ALA A 122 20.04 -11.17 7.25
N PRO A 123 21.36 -10.95 7.07
CA PRO A 123 22.06 -9.84 7.71
C PRO A 123 21.47 -8.50 7.26
N ASP A 124 21.37 -7.56 8.20
CA ASP A 124 20.99 -6.18 7.90
C ASP A 124 22.05 -5.53 7.00
N ARG A 125 21.59 -4.92 5.92
CA ARG A 125 22.38 -4.21 4.90
C ARG A 125 22.00 -2.72 4.86
N GLY A 126 21.32 -2.23 5.89
CA GLY A 126 20.84 -0.86 6.00
C GLY A 126 19.38 -0.69 5.58
N GLU A 127 18.60 -1.78 5.48
CA GLU A 127 17.20 -1.75 5.05
C GLU A 127 16.35 -0.82 5.93
N ALA A 128 16.51 -0.92 7.25
CA ALA A 128 15.74 -0.10 8.20
C ALA A 128 16.05 1.39 8.06
N GLN A 129 17.32 1.76 7.88
CA GLN A 129 17.73 3.14 7.63
C GLN A 129 17.12 3.66 6.33
N ALA A 130 17.21 2.88 5.25
CA ALA A 130 16.68 3.30 3.95
C ALA A 130 15.17 3.52 3.97
N VAL A 131 14.42 2.66 4.69
CA VAL A 131 12.97 2.83 4.89
C VAL A 131 12.67 4.09 5.71
N GLY A 132 13.38 4.31 6.82
CA GLY A 132 13.23 5.51 7.64
C GLY A 132 13.51 6.81 6.85
N ASP A 133 14.58 6.83 6.07
CA ASP A 133 14.95 7.96 5.22
C ASP A 133 13.88 8.25 4.16
N MET A 134 13.30 7.20 3.56
CA MET A 134 12.23 7.35 2.57
C MET A 134 10.96 7.95 3.21
N LEU A 135 10.53 7.44 4.36
CA LEU A 135 9.38 7.95 5.09
C LEU A 135 9.56 9.41 5.49
N GLY A 136 10.71 9.75 6.09
CA GLY A 136 11.00 11.11 6.53
C GLY A 136 10.95 12.12 5.38
N ARG A 137 11.43 11.73 4.19
CA ARG A 137 11.38 12.59 2.98
C ARG A 137 9.95 12.74 2.42
N ILE A 138 9.12 11.70 2.46
CA ILE A 138 7.71 11.79 2.06
C ILE A 138 6.92 12.67 3.04
N HIS A 139 7.13 12.48 4.33
CA HIS A 139 6.54 13.31 5.39
C HIS A 139 6.98 14.77 5.22
N ALA A 140 8.27 15.03 5.02
CA ALA A 140 8.79 16.37 4.81
C ALA A 140 8.28 17.03 3.52
N ALA A 141 8.10 16.26 2.43
CA ALA A 141 7.56 16.79 1.18
C ALA A 141 6.09 17.18 1.32
N SER A 142 5.29 16.36 2.01
CA SER A 142 3.86 16.59 2.22
C SER A 142 3.54 17.69 3.24
N ALA A 143 4.48 18.02 4.14
CA ALA A 143 4.36 19.15 5.07
C ALA A 143 4.61 20.52 4.42
N ARG A 144 5.09 20.58 3.16
CA ARG A 144 5.42 21.85 2.50
C ARG A 144 4.17 22.64 2.13
N PRO A 145 4.22 23.98 2.20
CA PRO A 145 3.17 24.83 1.64
C PRO A 145 2.91 24.50 0.17
N GLY A 146 1.64 24.38 -0.21
CA GLY A 146 1.23 24.09 -1.60
C GLY A 146 1.20 22.60 -1.97
N PHE A 147 1.49 21.68 -1.04
CA PHE A 147 1.24 20.27 -1.27
C PHE A 147 -0.25 20.00 -1.50
N ASP A 148 -0.60 19.26 -2.55
CA ASP A 148 -1.99 18.90 -2.83
C ASP A 148 -2.45 17.76 -1.90
N ARG A 149 -3.26 18.13 -0.92
CA ARG A 149 -3.76 17.21 0.11
C ARG A 149 -5.03 16.48 -0.30
N ARG A 150 -5.75 16.96 -1.33
CA ARG A 150 -7.09 16.47 -1.70
C ARG A 150 -7.15 14.96 -1.94
N PRO A 151 -6.14 14.30 -2.54
CA PRO A 151 -6.15 12.84 -2.72
C PRO A 151 -6.04 12.05 -1.40
N PHE A 152 -5.66 12.70 -0.31
CA PHE A 152 -5.26 12.10 0.95
C PHE A 152 -6.12 12.55 2.14
N GLU A 153 -7.27 13.19 1.91
CA GLU A 153 -8.24 13.50 2.96
C GLU A 153 -9.09 12.25 3.31
N ASN A 154 -8.41 11.15 3.68
CA ASN A 154 -8.99 9.80 3.84
C ASN A 154 -8.98 9.31 5.31
N ARG A 155 -9.08 10.23 6.28
CA ARG A 155 -8.94 9.90 7.70
C ARG A 155 -9.94 8.86 8.22
N ASP A 156 -11.14 8.80 7.64
CA ASP A 156 -12.18 7.85 8.05
C ASP A 156 -11.84 6.42 7.56
N ASP A 157 -11.30 6.31 6.35
CA ASP A 157 -10.75 5.05 5.84
C ASP A 157 -9.56 4.60 6.69
N PHE A 158 -8.66 5.52 7.02
CA PHE A 158 -7.53 5.24 7.91
C PHE A 158 -8.00 4.81 9.30
N ARG A 159 -9.05 5.42 9.86
CA ARG A 159 -9.66 5.00 11.13
C ARG A 159 -10.16 3.57 11.03
N ALA A 160 -10.98 3.25 10.03
CA ALA A 160 -11.57 1.93 9.85
C ALA A 160 -10.53 0.83 9.59
N LEU A 161 -9.45 1.15 8.87
CA LEU A 161 -8.45 0.17 8.45
C LEU A 161 -7.28 0.03 9.42
N ARG A 162 -6.97 1.04 10.23
CA ARG A 162 -5.77 1.06 11.08
C ARG A 162 -6.05 1.39 12.53
N ILE A 163 -6.76 2.46 12.83
CA ILE A 163 -7.03 2.85 14.23
C ILE A 163 -7.94 1.83 14.92
N GLU A 164 -9.08 1.51 14.32
CA GLU A 164 -10.04 0.59 14.91
C GLU A 164 -9.48 -0.82 15.12
N PRO A 165 -8.82 -1.46 14.13
CA PRO A 165 -8.33 -2.83 14.31
C PRO A 165 -7.15 -2.94 15.28
N TYR A 166 -6.26 -1.95 15.34
CA TYR A 166 -5.04 -2.03 16.15
C TYR A 166 -5.19 -1.42 17.54
N LEU A 167 -5.95 -0.33 17.67
CA LEU A 167 -6.04 0.43 18.92
C LEU A 167 -7.39 0.21 19.60
N THR A 168 -8.50 0.55 18.96
CA THR A 168 -9.84 0.49 19.58
C THR A 168 -10.24 -0.94 19.92
N PHE A 169 -10.01 -1.89 19.02
CA PHE A 169 -10.28 -3.30 19.27
C PHE A 169 -9.42 -3.85 20.41
N THR A 170 -8.12 -3.53 20.42
CA THR A 170 -7.20 -3.92 21.49
C THR A 170 -7.60 -3.31 22.84
N ALA A 171 -8.02 -2.05 22.86
CA ALA A 171 -8.53 -1.38 24.06
C ALA A 171 -9.72 -2.14 24.67
N GLY A 172 -10.64 -2.62 23.83
CA GLY A 172 -11.78 -3.44 24.27
C GLY A 172 -11.39 -4.80 24.87
N ARG A 173 -10.20 -5.33 24.54
CA ARG A 173 -9.67 -6.60 25.08
C ARG A 173 -8.77 -6.42 26.29
N HIS A 174 -8.24 -5.22 26.50
CA HIS A 174 -7.27 -4.91 27.56
C HIS A 174 -7.71 -3.67 28.36
N PRO A 175 -8.67 -3.81 29.31
CA PRO A 175 -9.25 -2.68 30.03
C PRO A 175 -8.22 -1.80 30.76
N ALA A 176 -7.15 -2.39 31.29
CA ALA A 176 -6.08 -1.65 31.96
C ALA A 176 -5.29 -0.71 31.03
N LEU A 177 -5.32 -0.96 29.71
CA LEU A 177 -4.64 -0.16 28.70
C LEU A 177 -5.59 0.72 27.89
N ALA A 178 -6.91 0.58 28.10
CA ALA A 178 -7.93 1.16 27.24
C ALA A 178 -7.79 2.69 27.13
N ALA A 179 -7.62 3.39 28.25
CA ALA A 179 -7.47 4.85 28.25
C ALA A 179 -6.28 5.34 27.42
N ALA A 180 -5.13 4.65 27.52
CA ALA A 180 -3.94 5.00 26.75
C ALA A 180 -4.14 4.74 25.25
N LEU A 181 -4.70 3.58 24.89
CA LEU A 181 -4.95 3.20 23.49
C LEU A 181 -5.99 4.11 22.83
N THR A 182 -7.06 4.47 23.54
CA THR A 182 -8.06 5.43 23.06
C THR A 182 -7.44 6.82 22.90
N GLY A 183 -6.60 7.27 23.83
CA GLY A 183 -5.90 8.54 23.70
C GLY A 183 -5.00 8.61 22.46
N VAL A 184 -4.29 7.52 22.13
CA VAL A 184 -3.52 7.43 20.88
C VAL A 184 -4.44 7.40 19.66
N ALA A 185 -5.55 6.66 19.72
CA ALA A 185 -6.52 6.59 18.63
C ALA A 185 -7.11 7.96 18.28
N ASP A 186 -7.50 8.74 19.29
CA ASP A 186 -8.06 10.08 19.10
C ASP A 186 -7.01 11.04 18.54
N MET A 187 -5.78 11.03 19.09
CA MET A 187 -4.66 11.83 18.58
C MET A 187 -4.38 11.55 17.09
N LEU A 188 -4.34 10.28 16.70
CA LEU A 188 -4.08 9.89 15.32
C LEU A 188 -5.19 10.33 14.37
N TYR A 189 -6.45 10.30 14.81
CA TYR A 189 -7.59 10.71 13.99
C TYR A 189 -7.67 12.22 13.78
N ASP A 190 -7.31 13.00 14.81
CA ASP A 190 -7.36 14.46 14.76
C ASP A 190 -6.13 15.08 14.07
N SER A 191 -5.06 14.30 13.90
CA SER A 191 -3.85 14.75 13.21
C SER A 191 -4.02 14.80 11.69
N SER A 192 -3.33 15.74 11.06
CA SER A 192 -3.35 15.93 9.61
C SER A 192 -2.08 16.62 9.10
N GLN A 193 -0.94 16.39 9.76
CA GLN A 193 0.29 17.15 9.58
C GLN A 193 1.09 16.73 8.34
N VAL A 194 1.18 15.42 8.09
CA VAL A 194 1.98 14.85 7.00
C VAL A 194 1.20 13.76 6.27
N LEU A 195 1.59 13.45 5.04
CA LEU A 195 1.06 12.29 4.33
C LEU A 195 1.67 11.02 4.92
N VAL A 196 0.86 10.20 5.59
CA VAL A 196 1.26 8.88 6.05
C VAL A 196 0.92 7.82 5.00
N HIS A 197 1.73 6.77 4.90
CA HIS A 197 1.42 5.58 4.11
C HIS A 197 0.30 4.76 4.78
N GLY A 198 0.34 4.66 6.10
CA GLY A 198 -0.68 3.98 6.89
C GLY A 198 -0.59 2.45 6.90
N ASP A 199 0.39 1.81 6.27
CA ASP A 199 0.62 0.34 6.34
C ASP A 199 2.07 -0.04 6.09
N VAL A 200 2.99 0.68 6.73
CA VAL A 200 4.42 0.44 6.59
C VAL A 200 4.80 -0.82 7.35
N SER A 201 4.78 -1.95 6.66
CA SER A 201 5.13 -3.25 7.23
C SER A 201 6.06 -4.01 6.31
N PRO A 202 6.97 -4.87 6.81
CA PRO A 202 7.92 -5.60 5.97
C PRO A 202 7.29 -6.47 4.88
N LYS A 203 6.00 -6.84 5.02
CA LYS A 203 5.23 -7.56 3.99
C LYS A 203 4.94 -6.71 2.75
N ASN A 204 4.96 -5.39 2.89
CA ASN A 204 4.61 -4.41 1.86
C ASN A 204 5.84 -3.70 1.28
N ILE A 205 7.04 -4.10 1.71
CA ILE A 205 8.29 -3.43 1.35
C ILE A 205 9.13 -4.40 0.53
N LEU A 206 9.30 -4.06 -0.75
CA LEU A 206 10.29 -4.67 -1.61
C LEU A 206 11.55 -3.81 -1.62
N PHE A 207 12.72 -4.43 -1.76
CA PHE A 207 13.96 -3.74 -2.07
C PHE A 207 14.37 -4.06 -3.50
N ARG A 208 14.68 -3.04 -4.29
CA ARG A 208 15.27 -3.15 -5.62
C ARG A 208 16.61 -2.44 -5.63
N ALA A 209 17.69 -3.17 -5.92
CA ALA A 209 19.06 -2.64 -5.90
C ALA A 209 19.41 -1.86 -4.60
N GLY A 210 18.90 -2.33 -3.45
CA GLY A 210 19.15 -1.72 -2.13
C GLY A 210 18.22 -0.56 -1.75
N ALA A 211 17.38 -0.07 -2.65
CA ALA A 211 16.41 0.98 -2.36
C ALA A 211 15.02 0.41 -2.05
N PRO A 212 14.31 0.94 -1.03
CA PRO A 212 12.98 0.47 -0.67
C PRO A 212 11.93 0.94 -1.68
N ILE A 213 10.94 0.07 -1.86
CA ILE A 213 9.70 0.29 -2.60
C ILE A 213 8.56 -0.11 -1.66
N LEU A 214 7.87 0.91 -1.15
CA LEU A 214 6.70 0.73 -0.29
C LEU A 214 5.45 0.59 -1.17
N LEU A 215 4.70 -0.48 -0.95
CA LEU A 215 3.48 -0.84 -1.67
C LEU A 215 2.29 -0.87 -0.70
N ASP A 216 1.07 -0.99 -1.23
CA ASP A 216 -0.13 -1.18 -0.39
C ASP A 216 -0.47 0.03 0.48
N ALA A 217 -0.23 1.24 -0.03
CA ALA A 217 -0.60 2.51 0.58
C ALA A 217 -2.11 2.81 0.50
N GLU A 218 -2.98 1.79 0.59
CA GLU A 218 -4.44 1.96 0.54
C GLU A 218 -5.01 2.67 1.77
N CYS A 219 -4.21 2.79 2.83
CA CYS A 219 -4.54 3.55 4.04
C CYS A 219 -3.96 4.97 4.03
N ALA A 220 -3.41 5.43 2.91
CA ALA A 220 -2.75 6.72 2.83
C ALA A 220 -3.71 7.88 3.15
N THR A 221 -3.32 8.71 4.11
CA THR A 221 -4.07 9.89 4.55
C THR A 221 -3.13 10.98 5.00
N MET A 222 -3.60 12.22 5.04
CA MET A 222 -2.99 13.23 5.90
C MET A 222 -3.21 12.82 7.36
N GLY A 223 -2.14 12.78 8.15
CA GLY A 223 -2.13 12.21 9.49
C GLY A 223 -0.89 12.60 10.31
N ASP A 224 -0.58 11.79 11.33
CA ASP A 224 0.53 12.02 12.24
C ASP A 224 1.81 11.30 11.80
N ALA A 225 2.96 12.00 11.82
CA ALA A 225 4.24 11.45 11.38
C ALA A 225 4.70 10.25 12.22
N SER A 226 4.22 10.10 13.45
CA SER A 226 4.59 8.99 14.32
C SER A 226 4.02 7.64 13.88
N PHE A 227 2.93 7.62 13.09
CA PHE A 227 2.20 6.39 12.80
C PHE A 227 3.04 5.40 11.97
N ASP A 228 3.54 5.83 10.81
CA ASP A 228 4.30 4.98 9.88
C ASP A 228 5.51 4.28 10.55
N PRO A 229 6.43 5.01 11.23
CA PRO A 229 7.55 4.36 11.90
C PRO A 229 7.11 3.48 13.06
N ALA A 230 6.10 3.88 13.86
CA ALA A 230 5.60 3.06 14.96
C ALA A 230 4.99 1.74 14.45
N PHE A 231 4.23 1.80 13.36
CA PHE A 231 3.62 0.64 12.73
C PHE A 231 4.69 -0.32 12.19
N CYS A 232 5.72 0.21 11.53
CA CYS A 232 6.84 -0.59 11.06
C CYS A 232 7.62 -1.25 12.20
N LEU A 233 7.94 -0.48 13.26
CA LEU A 233 8.65 -0.99 14.44
C LEU A 233 7.86 -2.09 15.16
N ASN A 234 6.54 -1.95 15.26
CA ASN A 234 5.68 -3.00 15.82
C ASN A 234 5.82 -4.31 15.03
N HIS A 235 5.83 -4.24 13.70
CA HIS A 235 6.04 -5.42 12.87
C HIS A 235 7.46 -6.01 12.98
N LEU A 236 8.49 -5.18 13.13
CA LEU A 236 9.87 -5.65 13.34
C LEU A 236 10.06 -6.30 14.71
N ALA A 237 9.38 -5.82 15.76
CA ALA A 237 9.46 -6.40 17.10
C ALA A 237 8.70 -7.73 17.23
N LEU A 238 7.67 -7.95 16.42
CA LEU A 238 6.84 -9.16 16.42
C LEU A 238 7.33 -10.26 15.47
N LYS A 239 8.36 -10.00 14.67
CA LYS A 239 8.90 -10.93 13.67
C LYS A 239 10.32 -11.27 13.99
#